data_AF-A0A2E6BKS2-F1
#
_entry.id   AF-A0A2E6BKS2-F1
#
_cell.length_a   1.000
_cell.length_b   1.000
_cell.length_c   1.000
_cell.angle_alpha   90.00
_cell.angle_beta   90.00
_cell.angle_gamma   90.00
#
_symmetry.space_group_name_H-M   'P 1'
#
loop_
_entity.id
_entity.type
_entity.pdbx_description
1 polymer ?
#
loop_
_entity_poly.entity_id
_entity_poly.type
_entity_poly.pdbx_seq_one_letter_code
_entity_poly.pdbx_strand_id
1 'polypeptide(L)' 'MIRDLYNIVMNADYNGIANLPNMVKFQLMIILSFMWSIIFTLMIGSFLVLGPTIVLHVFFLIGVYFTSEIFSDKII' A
#
# COMPACT_ATOMS: atom_id res chain seq x y z
N MET A 1 0.79 -19.12 0.25
CA MET A 1 1.80 -18.52 1.15
C MET A 1 1.92 -17.00 0.95
N ILE A 2 2.49 -16.48 -0.15
CA ILE A 2 2.68 -15.02 -0.33
C ILE A 2 1.36 -14.25 -0.31
N ARG A 3 0.33 -14.78 -0.99
CA ARG A 3 -1.03 -14.21 -0.98
C ARG A 3 -1.64 -14.17 0.42
N ASP A 4 -1.40 -15.20 1.22
CA ASP A 4 -1.95 -15.29 2.59
C ASP A 4 -1.27 -14.28 3.51
N LEU A 5 0.06 -14.15 3.40
CA LEU A 5 0.83 -13.11 4.10
C LEU A 5 0.38 -11.70 3.69
N TYR A 6 0.19 -11.48 2.38
CA TYR A 6 -0.36 -10.22 1.87
C TYR A 6 -1.74 -9.93 2.45
N ASN A 7 -2.63 -10.93 2.50
CA ASN A 7 -3.96 -10.75 3.06
C ASN A 7 -3.95 -10.39 4.55
N ILE A 8 -3.03 -11.00 5.32
CA ILE A 8 -2.90 -10.73 6.75
C ILE A 8 -2.35 -9.31 7.03
N VAL A 9 -1.47 -8.78 6.18
CA VAL A 9 -0.79 -7.50 6.42
C VAL A 9 -1.43 -6.35 5.67
N MET A 10 -1.67 -6.51 4.37
CA MET A 10 -2.02 -5.42 3.45
C MET A 10 -3.47 -5.40 2.99
N ASN A 11 -4.26 -6.45 3.27
CA ASN A 11 -5.66 -6.49 2.86
C ASN A 11 -6.59 -6.14 4.03
N ALA A 12 -7.16 -4.93 3.99
CA ALA A 12 -8.04 -4.42 5.03
C ALA A 12 -9.34 -5.22 5.23
N ASP A 13 -9.72 -6.07 4.27
CA ASP A 13 -10.94 -6.87 4.37
C ASP A 13 -10.68 -8.29 4.92
N TYR A 14 -9.41 -8.68 5.07
CA TYR A 14 -9.02 -10.01 5.54
C TYR A 14 -8.11 -9.99 6.77
N ASN A 15 -7.48 -8.85 7.08
CA ASN A 15 -6.60 -8.70 8.23
C ASN A 15 -7.38 -8.51 9.55
N GLY A 16 -6.66 -8.41 10.67
CA GLY A 16 -7.26 -8.28 12.00
C GLY A 16 -8.12 -7.02 12.23
N ILE A 17 -8.11 -6.06 11.29
CA ILE A 17 -8.91 -4.83 11.35
C ILE A 17 -10.14 -4.88 10.43
N ALA A 18 -10.43 -6.02 9.81
CA ALA A 18 -11.54 -6.19 8.86
C ALA A 18 -12.93 -5.87 9.43
N ASN A 19 -13.12 -6.07 10.74
CA ASN A 19 -14.40 -5.81 11.43
C ASN A 19 -14.63 -4.31 11.75
N LEU A 20 -13.66 -3.43 11.48
CA LEU A 20 -13.79 -2.01 11.77
C LEU A 20 -14.56 -1.27 10.65
N PRO A 21 -15.15 -0.09 10.96
CA PRO A 21 -15.75 0.76 9.94
C PRO A 21 -14.76 1.14 8.84
N ASN A 22 -15.22 1.25 7.60
CA ASN A 22 -14.37 1.49 6.42
C ASN A 22 -13.47 2.72 6.56
N MET A 23 -13.95 3.80 7.17
CA MET A 23 -13.15 5.01 7.43
C MET A 23 -11.93 4.71 8.33
N VAL A 24 -12.13 3.91 9.39
CA VAL A 24 -11.05 3.55 10.32
C VAL A 24 -10.06 2.59 9.66
N LYS A 25 -10.56 1.63 8.87
CA LYS A 25 -9.71 0.73 8.08
C LYS A 25 -8.78 1.54 7.19
N PHE A 26 -9.33 2.50 6.44
CA PHE A 26 -8.55 3.37 5.57
C PHE A 26 -7.48 4.15 6.33
N GLN A 27 -7.82 4.77 7.46
CA GLN A 27 -6.87 5.52 8.28
C GLN A 27 -5.71 4.63 8.79
N LEU A 28 -6.00 3.43 9.27
CA LEU A 28 -4.97 2.50 9.76
C LEU A 28 -4.05 2.02 8.64
N MET A 29 -4.61 1.73 7.46
CA MET A 29 -3.80 1.35 6.28
C MET A 29 -2.93 2.52 5.78
N ILE A 30 -3.40 3.77 5.86
CA ILE A 30 -2.58 4.95 5.58
C ILE A 30 -1.41 5.04 6.57
N ILE A 31 -1.66 4.88 7.87
CA ILE A 31 -0.61 4.91 8.89
C ILE A 31 0.45 3.85 8.61
N LEU A 32 0.05 2.64 8.22
CA LEU A 32 0.97 1.57 7.82
C LEU A 32 1.84 1.99 6.62
N SER A 33 1.25 2.65 5.61
CA SER A 33 1.98 3.19 4.46
C SER A 33 3.00 4.27 4.85
N PHE A 34 2.63 5.17 5.77
CA PHE A 34 3.56 6.18 6.31
C PHE A 34 4.69 5.55 7.12
N MET A 35 4.39 4.55 7.95
CA MET A 35 5.40 3.82 8.73
C MET A 35 6.48 3.23 7.82
N TRP A 36 6.09 2.55 6.75
CA TRP A 36 7.05 1.99 5.78
C TRP A 36 7.85 3.07 5.05
N SER A 37 7.21 4.18 4.67
CA SER A 37 7.92 5.33 4.06
C SER A 37 8.98 5.92 5.01
N ILE A 38 8.68 5.98 6.32
CA ILE A 38 9.64 6.40 7.35
C ILE A 38 10.79 5.39 7.46
N ILE A 39 10.51 4.09 7.49
CA ILE A 39 11.57 3.05 7.53
C ILE A 39 12.50 3.18 6.32
N PHE A 40 11.97 3.36 5.10
CA PHE A 40 12.79 3.58 3.90
C PHE A 40 13.63 4.85 4.00
N THR A 41 13.04 5.94 4.50
CA THR A 41 13.75 7.20 4.72
C THR A 41 14.90 7.03 5.73
N LEU A 42 14.66 6.31 6.83
CA LEU A 42 15.67 6.01 7.84
C LEU A 42 16.78 5.12 7.31
N MET A 43 16.47 4.11 6.49
CA MET A 43 17.49 3.26 5.84
C MET A 43 18.40 4.05 4.92
N ILE A 44 17.87 5.08 4.24
CA ILE A 44 18.67 5.99 3.40
C ILE A 44 19.46 7.00 4.25
N GLY A 45 18.98 7.31 5.46
CA GLY A 45 19.63 8.23 6.40
C GLY A 45 19.41 9.71 6.08
N SER A 46 18.44 10.05 5.23
CA SER A 46 18.14 11.43 4.84
C SER A 46 16.65 11.74 4.88
N PHE A 47 16.26 12.71 5.73
CA PHE A 47 14.87 13.16 5.86
C PHE A 47 14.29 13.75 4.56
N LEU A 48 15.15 14.30 3.69
CA LEU A 48 14.72 14.87 2.40
C LEU A 48 14.07 13.84 1.48
N VAL A 49 14.28 12.54 1.74
CA VAL A 49 13.77 11.44 0.92
C VAL A 49 12.36 10.98 1.35
N LEU A 50 11.84 11.49 2.48
CA LEU A 50 10.49 11.15 2.95
C LEU A 50 9.40 11.56 1.96
N GLY A 51 9.41 12.81 1.50
CA GLY A 51 8.44 13.29 0.50
C GLY A 51 8.50 12.47 -0.80
N PRO A 52 9.68 12.34 -1.43
CA PRO A 52 9.86 11.51 -2.63
C PRO A 52 9.41 10.06 -2.46
N THR A 53 9.69 9.40 -1.33
CA THR A 53 9.25 8.01 -1.10
C THR A 53 7.74 7.87 -1.10
N ILE A 54 7.01 8.79 -0.44
CA ILE A 54 5.54 8.80 -0.42
C ILE A 54 4.99 9.01 -1.84
N VAL A 55 5.52 10.00 -2.56
CA VAL A 55 5.09 10.31 -3.94
C VAL A 55 5.34 9.12 -4.88
N LEU A 56 6.50 8.47 -4.76
CA LEU A 56 6.82 7.27 -5.54
C LEU A 56 5.86 6.12 -5.27
N HIS A 57 5.40 5.91 -4.03
CA HIS A 57 4.38 4.89 -3.73
C HIS A 57 3.07 5.17 -4.48
N VAL A 58 2.61 6.42 -4.49
CA VAL A 58 1.37 6.80 -5.20
C VAL A 58 1.51 6.58 -6.70
N PHE A 59 2.62 7.03 -7.31
CA PHE A 59 2.88 6.79 -8.72
C PHE A 59 2.96 5.30 -9.07
N PHE A 60 3.60 4.51 -8.21
CA PHE A 60 3.70 3.06 -8.40
C PHE A 60 2.31 2.39 -8.35
N LEU A 61 1.47 2.75 -7.38
CA LEU A 61 0.09 2.24 -7.30
C LEU A 61 -0.73 2.62 -8.53
N ILE A 62 -0.61 3.86 -9.01
CA ILE A 62 -1.27 4.31 -10.25
C ILE A 62 -0.80 3.46 -11.45
N GLY A 63 0.50 3.23 -11.58
CA GLY A 63 1.06 2.41 -12.66
C GLY A 63 0.56 0.96 -12.61
N VAL A 64 0.55 0.35 -11.43
CA VAL A 64 0.01 -1.00 -11.22
C VAL A 64 -1.48 -1.05 -11.52
N TYR A 65 -2.26 -0.05 -11.09
CA TYR A 65 -3.69 0.05 -11.36
C TYR A 65 -3.98 0.10 -12.86
N PHE A 66 -3.37 1.04 -13.59
CA PHE A 66 -3.55 1.13 -15.04
C PHE A 66 -3.06 -0.13 -15.77
N THR A 67 -1.96 -0.74 -15.33
CA THR A 67 -1.50 -2.02 -15.88
C THR A 67 -2.55 -3.11 -15.65
N SER A 68 -3.12 -3.18 -14.44
CA SER A 68 -4.15 -4.17 -14.13
C SER A 68 -5.42 -3.98 -14.95
N GLU A 69 -5.85 -2.74 -15.22
CA GLU A 69 -7.01 -2.44 -16.08
C GLU A 69 -6.79 -2.95 -17.51
N ILE A 70 -5.61 -2.70 -18.10
CA ILE A 70 -5.25 -3.19 -19.45
C ILE A 70 -5.38 -4.72 -19.57
N PHE A 71 -5.07 -5.46 -18.50
CA PHE A 71 -5.13 -6.92 -18.49
C PHE A 71 -6.39 -7.50 -17.82
N SER A 72 -7.24 -6.67 -17.21
CA SER A 72 -8.50 -7.08 -16.59
C SER A 72 -9.63 -7.14 -17.61
N ASP A 73 -9.52 -6.40 -18.72
CA ASP A 73 -10.37 -6.64 -19.87
C ASP A 73 -10.05 -8.03 -20.44
N LYS A 74 -11.05 -8.89 -20.33
CA LYS A 74 -11.15 -10.19 -20.98
C LYS A 74 -10.78 -10.06 -22.47
N ILE A 75 -9.51 -10.24 -22.79
CA ILE A 75 -9.09 -10.69 -24.11
C ILE A 75 -9.10 -12.22 -24.04
N ILE A 76 -10.27 -12.75 -24.43
CA ILE A 76 -10.70 -14.15 -24.60
C ILE A 76 -11.19 -14.85 -23.32
#